data_AF-A0A3D9JNQ2-F1
#
_entry.id   AF-A0A3D9JNQ2-F1
#
_cell.length_a   1.000
_cell.length_b   1.000
_cell.length_c   1.000
_cell.angle_alpha   90.00
_cell.angle_beta   90.00
_cell.angle_gamma   90.00
#
_symmetry.space_group_name_H-M   'P 1'
#
loop_
_entity.id
_entity.type
_entity.pdbx_description
1 polymer ?
#
loop_
_entity_poly.entity_id
_entity_poly.type
_entity_poly.pdbx_seq_one_letter_code
_entity_poly.pdbx_strand_id
1 'polypeptide(L)'
;MRMYALLTEPIGKIRKVMIYESKNGVYVFLFDSHEDKGCYADHWFVEIEDAMDYCMEELNINESQWVCINDPQDGDQHDIIGTIRINNLN
;
A
#
# COMPACT_ATOMS: atom_id res chain seq x y z
N MET A 1 10.04 -1.02 5.77
CA MET A 1 9.18 -2.04 5.09
C MET A 1 8.09 -1.31 4.33
N ARG A 2 7.70 -1.79 3.15
CA ARG A 2 6.59 -1.23 2.36
C ARG A 2 5.62 -2.33 1.95
N MET A 3 4.32 -2.10 2.13
CA MET A 3 3.28 -3.04 1.71
C MET A 3 2.11 -2.32 1.07
N TYR A 4 1.44 -2.98 0.14
CA TYR A 4 0.29 -2.44 -0.57
C TYR A 4 -0.90 -3.37 -0.46
N ALA A 5 -2.08 -2.79 -0.29
CA ALA A 5 -3.35 -3.46 -0.50
C ALA A 5 -4.05 -2.83 -1.71
N LEU A 6 -4.26 -3.63 -2.76
CA LEU A 6 -5.08 -3.24 -3.90
C LEU A 6 -6.51 -3.68 -3.63
N LEU A 7 -7.43 -2.71 -3.58
CA LEU A 7 -8.83 -2.98 -3.34
C LEU A 7 -9.51 -3.32 -4.66
N THR A 8 -10.02 -4.55 -4.78
CA THR A 8 -10.86 -4.98 -5.90
C THR A 8 -12.21 -4.27 -5.87
N GLU A 9 -12.76 -4.06 -4.68
CA GLU A 9 -13.94 -3.24 -4.43
C GLU A 9 -13.52 -1.96 -3.69
N PRO A 10 -13.79 -0.77 -4.25
CA PRO A 10 -13.36 0.49 -3.64
C PRO A 10 -14.15 0.81 -2.37
N ILE A 11 -13.49 1.45 -1.41
CA ILE A 11 -14.11 1.90 -0.15
C ILE A 11 -14.21 3.42 -0.21
N GLY A 12 -15.41 3.91 -0.49
CA GLY A 12 -15.60 5.30 -0.88
C GLY A 12 -14.79 5.64 -2.13
N LYS A 13 -13.80 6.51 -1.99
CA LYS A 13 -12.84 6.81 -3.06
C LYS A 13 -11.56 5.97 -3.02
N ILE A 14 -11.33 5.20 -1.96
CA ILE A 14 -10.08 4.45 -1.76
C ILE A 14 -10.06 3.26 -2.70
N ARG A 15 -8.98 3.14 -3.46
CA ARG A 15 -8.71 2.02 -4.39
C ARG A 15 -7.44 1.25 -4.05
N LYS A 16 -6.49 1.93 -3.40
CA LYS A 16 -5.20 1.37 -3.03
C LYS A 16 -4.78 1.98 -1.70
N VAL A 17 -4.14 1.17 -0.87
CA VAL A 17 -3.53 1.60 0.40
C VAL A 17 -2.08 1.17 0.41
N MET A 18 -1.20 2.01 0.92
CA MET A 18 0.20 1.67 1.19
C MET A 18 0.49 1.86 2.67
N ILE A 19 1.09 0.84 3.30
CA ILE A 19 1.76 1.01 4.58
C ILE A 19 3.26 1.16 4.31
N TYR A 20 3.87 2.18 4.92
CA TYR A 20 5.30 2.41 4.90
C TYR A 20 5.83 2.56 6.32
N GLU A 21 6.57 1.56 6.77
CA GLU A 21 7.26 1.56 8.06
C GLU A 21 8.64 2.20 7.90
N SER A 22 8.86 3.28 8.66
CA SER A 22 10.09 4.06 8.71
C SER A 22 10.70 4.03 10.11
N LYS A 23 11.90 4.62 10.26
CA LYS A 23 12.53 4.80 11.60
C LYS A 23 11.73 5.71 12.54
N ASN A 24 10.81 6.51 12.00
CA ASN A 24 10.05 7.53 12.74
C ASN A 24 8.57 7.13 12.90
N GLY A 25 8.23 5.85 12.73
CA GLY A 25 6.86 5.35 12.77
C GLY A 25 6.35 4.92 11.39
N VAL A 26 5.04 4.68 11.35
CA VAL A 26 4.36 3.98 10.26
C VAL A 26 3.36 4.91 9.58
N TYR A 27 3.44 5.00 8.26
CA TYR A 27 2.52 5.81 7.46
C TYR A 27 1.56 4.91 6.69
N VAL A 28 0.27 5.26 6.71
CA VAL A 28 -0.77 4.69 5.86
C VAL A 28 -1.15 5.72 4.80
N PHE A 29 -0.90 5.44 3.54
CA PHE A 29 -1.24 6.32 2.42
C PHE A 29 -2.46 5.79 1.67
N LEU A 30 -3.42 6.67 1.42
CA LEU A 30 -4.68 6.36 0.76
C LEU A 30 -4.68 6.93 -0.66
N PHE A 31 -5.03 6.08 -1.64
CA PHE A 31 -5.03 6.42 -3.05
C PHE A 31 -6.43 6.24 -3.63
N ASP A 32 -6.82 7.16 -4.51
CA ASP A 32 -8.08 7.12 -5.26
C ASP A 32 -7.96 6.48 -6.65
N SER A 33 -6.76 6.02 -6.98
CA SER A 33 -6.40 5.32 -8.21
C SER A 33 -5.51 4.12 -7.90
N HIS A 34 -5.62 3.08 -8.73
CA HIS A 34 -4.64 1.99 -8.76
C HIS A 34 -3.34 2.41 -9.45
N GLU A 35 -3.37 3.47 -10.27
CA GLU A 35 -2.19 4.01 -10.95
C GLU A 35 -1.17 4.59 -9.96
N ASP A 36 0.06 4.79 -10.44
CA ASP A 36 1.13 5.42 -9.67
C ASP A 36 0.97 6.95 -9.67
N LYS A 37 -0.02 7.40 -8.90
CA LYS A 37 -0.33 8.81 -8.64
C LYS A 37 -0.13 9.12 -7.17
N GLY A 38 0.02 10.39 -6.84
CA GLY A 38 0.11 10.84 -5.45
C GLY A 38 -1.09 10.37 -4.63
N CYS A 39 -0.84 10.04 -3.37
CA CYS A 39 -1.91 9.78 -2.41
C CYS A 39 -2.72 11.06 -2.21
N TYR A 40 -4.01 10.90 -1.89
CA TYR A 40 -4.85 12.06 -1.58
C TYR A 40 -4.93 12.33 -0.07
N ALA A 41 -4.57 11.35 0.76
CA ALA A 41 -4.56 11.44 2.21
C ALA A 41 -3.55 10.44 2.80
N ASP A 42 -3.09 10.74 4.00
CA ASP A 42 -2.20 9.90 4.79
C ASP A 42 -2.56 9.94 6.29
N HIS A 43 -2.18 8.87 6.98
CA HIS A 43 -2.25 8.74 8.42
C HIS A 43 -0.89 8.29 8.96
N TRP A 44 -0.57 8.71 10.18
CA TRP A 44 0.67 8.34 10.86
C TRP A 44 0.38 7.64 12.18
N PHE A 45 1.13 6.59 12.44
CA PHE A 45 1.04 5.75 13.62
C PHE A 45 2.45 5.52 14.18
N VAL A 46 2.52 5.19 15.47
CA VAL A 46 3.80 4.87 16.12
C VAL A 46 4.23 3.46 15.72
N GLU A 47 3.33 2.50 15.90
CA GLU A 47 3.57 1.07 15.70
C GLU A 47 2.84 0.55 14.46
N ILE A 48 3.33 -0.57 13.89
CA ILE A 48 2.72 -1.15 12.69
C ILE A 48 1.39 -1.84 12.99
N GLU A 49 1.26 -2.39 14.19
CA GLU A 49 0.02 -3.02 14.67
C GLU A 49 -1.13 -2.02 14.64
N ASP A 50 -0.93 -0.78 15.15
CA ASP A 50 -1.95 0.27 15.12
C ASP A 50 -2.36 0.65 13.68
N ALA A 51 -1.39 0.68 12.75
CA ALA A 51 -1.65 0.98 11.35
C ALA A 51 -2.43 -0.15 10.64
N MET A 52 -2.12 -1.40 10.98
CA MET A 52 -2.81 -2.58 10.47
C MET A 52 -4.24 -2.68 11.03
N ASP A 53 -4.41 -2.44 12.33
CA ASP A 53 -5.72 -2.39 12.99
C ASP A 53 -6.60 -1.30 12.38
N TYR A 54 -6.07 -0.09 12.14
CA TYR A 54 -6.78 0.95 11.41
C TYR A 54 -7.26 0.47 10.03
N CYS A 55 -6.39 -0.19 9.26
CA CYS A 55 -6.76 -0.68 7.93
C CYS A 55 -7.80 -1.81 7.98
N MET A 56 -7.77 -2.65 9.02
CA MET A 56 -8.74 -3.71 9.21
C MET A 56 -10.09 -3.17 9.68
N GLU A 57 -10.12 -2.31 10.69
CA GLU A 57 -11.35 -1.83 11.31
C GLU A 57 -12.05 -0.75 10.47
N GLU A 58 -11.31 0.22 9.94
CA GLU A 58 -11.88 1.36 9.21
C GLU A 58 -12.00 1.09 7.71
N LEU A 59 -11.10 0.28 7.15
CA LEU A 59 -11.03 0.01 5.72
C LEU A 59 -11.32 -1.46 5.37
N ASN A 60 -11.68 -2.32 6.32
CA ASN A 60 -12.01 -3.73 6.04
C ASN A 60 -10.96 -4.45 5.17
N ILE A 61 -9.68 -4.07 5.31
CA ILE A 61 -8.56 -4.66 4.57
C ILE A 61 -7.99 -5.79 5.42
N ASN A 62 -8.07 -7.01 4.91
CA ASN A 62 -7.58 -8.18 5.60
C ASN A 62 -6.08 -8.39 5.37
N GLU A 63 -5.42 -9.10 6.28
CA GLU A 63 -4.00 -9.45 6.19
C GLU A 63 -3.61 -10.10 4.85
N SER A 64 -4.48 -10.94 4.29
CA SER A 64 -4.26 -11.65 3.02
C SER A 64 -4.27 -10.75 1.78
N GLN A 65 -4.74 -9.50 1.90
CA GLN A 65 -4.78 -8.54 0.79
C GLN A 65 -3.49 -7.73 0.68
N TRP A 66 -2.59 -7.83 1.66
CA TRP A 66 -1.33 -7.11 1.66
C TRP A 66 -0.28 -7.84 0.82
N VAL A 67 0.39 -7.06 -0.01
CA VAL A 67 1.57 -7.48 -0.77
C VAL A 67 2.75 -6.69 -0.27
N CYS A 68 3.67 -7.37 0.42
CA CYS A 68 4.94 -6.77 0.82
C CYS A 68 5.82 -6.56 -0.41
N ILE A 69 6.26 -5.33 -0.61
CA ILE A 69 7.20 -4.96 -1.66
C ILE A 69 8.49 -4.54 -0.96
N ASN A 70 9.58 -5.25 -1.24
CA ASN A 70 10.88 -4.88 -0.71
C ASN A 70 11.23 -3.44 -1.13
N ASP A 71 11.92 -2.72 -0.23
CA ASP A 71 12.42 -1.39 -0.56
C ASP A 71 13.34 -1.48 -1.80
N PRO A 72 13.21 -0.55 -2.76
CA PRO A 72 14.12 -0.50 -3.91
C PRO A 72 15.57 -0.40 -3.42
N GLN A 73 16.51 -1.05 -4.12
CA GLN A 73 17.92 -0.95 -3.73
C GLN A 73 18.41 0.49 -3.94
N ASP A 74 19.45 0.92 -3.21
CA ASP A 74 20.06 2.24 -3.40
C ASP A 74 20.45 2.43 -4.88
N GLY A 75 19.74 3.32 -5.57
CA GLY A 75 19.91 3.58 -7.01
C GLY A 75 18.75 3.14 -7.89
N ASP A 76 17.79 2.37 -7.39
CA ASP A 76 16.56 2.01 -8.10
C ASP A 76 15.52 3.14 -8.03
N GLN A 77 14.82 3.41 -9.14
CA GLN A 77 13.64 4.27 -9.11
C GLN A 77 12.59 3.65 -8.17
N HIS A 78 12.01 4.47 -7.28
CA HIS A 78 10.92 4.06 -6.38
C HIS A 78 9.61 3.73 -7.10
N ASP A 79 9.61 3.77 -8.43
CA ASP A 79 8.50 3.47 -9.32
C ASP A 79 8.12 1.98 -9.21
N ILE A 80 6.88 1.73 -8.83
CA ILE A 80 6.37 0.40 -8.46
C ILE A 80 6.16 -0.51 -9.67
N ILE A 81 6.42 -0.05 -10.90
CA ILE A 81 6.14 -0.81 -12.13
C ILE A 81 7.42 -1.35 -12.77
N GLY A 82 8.13 -2.18 -12.00
CA GLY A 82 9.04 -3.17 -12.56
C GLY A 82 8.28 -4.38 -13.06
N THR A 83 7.60 -4.27 -14.21
CA THR A 83 7.12 -5.41 -15.02
C THR A 83 6.43 -6.53 -14.20
N ILE A 84 5.16 -6.35 -13.81
CA ILE A 84 4.29 -7.51 -13.64
C ILE A 84 4.10 -8.09 -15.04
N ARG A 85 4.91 -9.11 -15.39
CA ARG A 85 4.60 -10.00 -16.52
C ARG A 85 3.27 -10.67 -16.20
N ILE A 86 2.20 -10.06 -16.69
CA ILE A 86 0.95 -10.79 -16.95
C ILE A 86 1.34 -11.81 -18.01
N ASN A 87 1.75 -13.00 -17.59
CA ASN A 87 1.85 -14.13 -18.50
C ASN A 87 0.43 -14.35 -19.01
N ASN A 88 0.17 -13.89 -20.23
CA ASN A 88 -0.94 -14.35 -21.05
C ASN A 88 -0.88 -15.88 -21.07
N LEU A 89 -1.73 -16.52 -20.26
CA LEU A 89 -2.10 -17.91 -20.47
C LEU A 89 -3.19 -17.90 -21.55
N ASN A 90 -2.74 -17.98 -22.81
CA ASN A 90 -3.50 -18.62 -23.88
C ASN A 90 -3.30 -20.13 -23.80
#